data_AF-A0A349UR02-F1
#
_entry.id   AF-A0A349UR02-F1
#
_cell.length_a   1.000
_cell.length_b   1.000
_cell.length_c   1.000
_cell.angle_alpha   90.00
_cell.angle_beta   90.00
_cell.angle_gamma   90.00
#
_symmetry.space_group_name_H-M   'P 1'
#
loop_
_entity.id
_entity.type
_entity.pdbx_description
1 polymer ?
#
loop_
_entity_poly.entity_id
_entity_poly.type
_entity_poly.pdbx_seq_one_letter_code
_entity_poly.pdbx_strand_id
1 'polypeptide(L)' 'MAGQEPSVSEVMELETKLAATLKKASDEVAHLDTLDDEKRAEIYAILQALTSDSQSHQALLKLLMGKAGQVGHA' A
#
# COMPACT_ATOMS: atom_id res chain seq x y z
N MET A 1 -7.49 -12.39 -25.24
CA MET A 1 -6.44 -12.26 -24.21
C MET A 1 -7.13 -12.37 -22.86
N ALA A 2 -7.21 -13.56 -22.27
CA ALA A 2 -7.77 -13.71 -20.93
C ALA A 2 -6.81 -13.03 -19.95
N GLY A 3 -7.23 -11.93 -19.33
CA GLY A 3 -6.46 -11.29 -18.27
C GLY A 3 -6.40 -12.26 -17.11
N GLN A 4 -5.25 -12.88 -16.89
CA GLN A 4 -5.01 -13.70 -15.72
C GLN A 4 -5.19 -12.79 -14.50
N GLU A 5 -6.16 -13.11 -13.63
CA GLU A 5 -6.34 -12.36 -12.39
C GLU A 5 -5.06 -12.48 -11.56
N PRO A 6 -4.52 -11.36 -11.04
CA PRO A 6 -3.32 -11.40 -10.23
C PRO A 6 -3.60 -12.25 -8.98
N SER A 7 -2.68 -13.15 -8.68
CA SER A 7 -2.72 -13.97 -7.47
C SER A 7 -2.67 -13.08 -6.23
N VAL A 8 -3.24 -13.57 -5.13
CA VAL A 8 -3.25 -12.85 -3.83
C VAL A 8 -1.81 -12.52 -3.37
N SER A 9 -0.84 -13.37 -3.68
CA SER A 9 0.58 -13.13 -3.41
C SER A 9 1.13 -11.95 -4.21
N GLU A 10 0.83 -11.87 -5.51
CA GLU A 10 1.25 -10.74 -6.36
C GLU A 10 0.64 -9.43 -5.87
N VAL A 11 -0.64 -9.44 -5.47
CA VAL A 11 -1.30 -8.26 -4.89
C VAL A 11 -0.64 -7.87 -3.56
N MET A 12 -0.23 -8.83 -2.72
CA MET A 12 0.47 -8.54 -1.47
C MET A 12 1.86 -7.92 -1.69
N GLU A 13 2.60 -8.39 -2.70
CA GLU A 13 3.86 -7.79 -3.12
C GLU A 13 3.68 -6.36 -3.64
N LEU A 14 2.64 -6.13 -4.45
CA LEU A 14 2.28 -4.80 -4.95
C LEU A 14 1.95 -3.83 -3.81
N GLU A 15 1.14 -4.24 -2.83
CA GLU A 15 0.81 -3.43 -1.67
C GLU A 15 2.04 -3.13 -0.80
N THR A 16 2.95 -4.09 -0.68
CA THR A 16 4.21 -3.89 0.05
C THR A 16 5.09 -2.85 -0.64
N LYS A 17 5.20 -2.95 -1.97
CA LYS A 17 5.97 -2.01 -2.79
C LYS A 17 5.34 -0.61 -2.80
N LEU A 18 4.02 -0.53 -2.83
CA LEU A 18 3.28 0.73 -2.78
C LEU A 18 3.52 1.44 -1.45
N ALA A 19 3.37 0.74 -0.32
CA ALA A 19 3.65 1.30 1.00
C ALA A 19 5.10 1.82 1.12
N ALA A 20 6.08 1.08 0.61
CA ALA A 20 7.48 1.51 0.59
C ALA A 20 7.71 2.76 -0.28
N THR A 21 7.02 2.83 -1.42
CA THR A 21 7.10 3.97 -2.34
C THR A 21 6.47 5.23 -1.74
N LEU A 22 5.31 5.09 -1.07
CA LEU A 22 4.66 6.19 -0.35
C LEU A 22 5.53 6.74 0.77
N LYS A 23 6.23 5.86 1.50
CA LYS A 23 7.20 6.28 2.51
C LYS A 23 8.36 7.09 1.89
N LYS A 24 8.92 6.61 0.78
CA LYS A 24 9.99 7.32 0.05
C LYS A 24 9.50 8.68 -0.47
N ALA A 25 8.29 8.76 -1.00
CA ALA A 25 7.69 10.01 -1.44
C ALA A 25 7.52 11.00 -0.27
N SER A 26 7.15 10.51 0.91
CA SER A 26 7.06 11.32 2.14
C SER A 26 8.43 11.90 2.53
N ASP A 27 9.49 11.11 2.42
CA ASP A 27 10.86 11.58 2.66
C ASP A 27 11.29 12.61 1.60
N GLU A 28 10.96 12.41 0.32
CA GLU A 28 11.26 13.36 -0.75
C GLU A 28 10.54 14.71 -0.58
N VAL A 29 9.25 14.68 -0.17
CA VAL A 29 8.47 15.89 0.12
C VAL A 29 9.05 16.67 1.30
N ALA A 30 9.71 16.01 2.25
CA ALA A 30 10.42 16.69 3.34
C ALA A 30 11.53 17.62 2.85
N HIS A 31 12.13 17.29 1.70
CA HIS A 31 13.28 17.99 1.12
C HIS A 31 12.91 18.91 -0.04
N LEU A 32 11.63 19.05 -0.38
CA LEU A 32 11.17 19.99 -1.39
C LEU A 32 11.06 21.41 -0.81
N ASP A 33 11.99 22.28 -1.18
CA ASP A 33 12.02 23.69 -0.74
C ASP A 33 10.97 24.56 -1.46
N THR A 34 10.36 24.06 -2.54
CA THR A 34 9.39 24.81 -3.36
C THR A 34 7.97 24.79 -2.80
N LEU A 35 7.70 24.01 -1.75
CA LEU A 35 6.39 23.88 -1.13
C LEU A 35 6.29 24.75 0.11
N ASP A 36 5.23 25.55 0.19
CA ASP A 36 4.84 26.18 1.44
C ASP A 36 4.35 25.13 2.46
N ASP A 37 4.24 25.56 3.72
CA ASP A 37 3.90 24.67 4.84
C ASP A 37 2.49 24.06 4.70
N GLU A 38 1.54 24.80 4.13
CA GLU A 38 0.17 24.30 3.94
C GLU A 38 0.13 23.18 2.90
N LYS A 39 0.78 23.37 1.75
CA LYS A 39 0.87 22.38 0.68
C LYS A 39 1.65 21.16 1.12
N ARG A 40 2.74 21.36 1.88
CA ARG A 40 3.52 20.27 2.45
C ARG A 40 2.69 19.43 3.42
N ALA A 41 1.93 20.07 4.31
CA ALA A 41 1.04 19.39 5.24
C ALA A 41 -0.08 18.61 4.52
N GLU A 42 -0.67 19.19 3.48
CA GLU A 42 -1.68 18.53 2.64
C GLU A 42 -1.13 17.26 1.97
N ILE A 43 0.06 17.35 1.37
CA ILE A 43 0.72 16.20 0.74
C ILE A 43 1.06 15.13 1.77
N TYR A 44 1.55 15.50 2.96
CA TYR A 44 1.79 14.54 4.03
C TYR A 44 0.53 13.82 4.48
N ALA A 45 -0.59 14.54 4.64
CA ALA A 45 -1.85 13.94 5.02
C ALA A 45 -2.32 12.90 3.99
N ILE A 46 -2.18 13.21 2.70
CA ILE A 46 -2.51 12.29 1.61
C ILE A 46 -1.60 11.06 1.64
N LEU A 47 -0.29 11.24 1.75
CA LEU A 47 0.67 10.13 1.78
C LEU A 47 0.46 9.23 3.00
N GLN A 48 0.11 9.81 4.14
CA GLN A 48 -0.22 9.07 5.36
C GLN A 48 -1.51 8.26 5.18
N ALA A 49 -2.55 8.85 4.61
CA ALA A 49 -3.81 8.16 4.32
C ALA A 49 -3.60 6.96 3.38
N LEU A 50 -2.89 7.18 2.26
CA LEU A 50 -2.57 6.11 1.31
C LEU A 50 -1.74 4.99 1.94
N THR A 51 -0.81 5.35 2.84
CA THR A 51 0.00 4.35 3.56
C THR A 51 -0.88 3.50 4.49
N SER A 52 -1.82 4.13 5.20
CA SER A 52 -2.79 3.44 6.06
C SER A 52 -3.70 2.50 5.27
N ASP A 53 -4.16 2.93 4.08
CA ASP A 53 -4.98 2.11 3.20
C ASP A 53 -4.21 0.88 2.71
N SER A 54 -2.97 1.05 2.24
CA SER A 54 -2.11 -0.08 1.85
C SER A 54 -1.87 -1.06 2.99
N GLN A 55 -1.66 -0.59 4.22
CA GLN A 55 -1.53 -1.47 5.39
C GLN A 55 -2.82 -2.24 5.68
N SER A 56 -3.98 -1.60 5.51
CA SER A 56 -5.29 -2.23 5.67
C SER A 56 -5.52 -3.30 4.60
N HIS A 57 -5.16 -3.03 3.35
CA HIS A 57 -5.22 -4.01 2.27
C HIS A 57 -4.32 -5.22 2.54
N GLN A 58 -3.08 -5.00 3.01
CA GLN A 58 -2.17 -6.09 3.40
C GLN A 58 -2.77 -6.96 4.52
N ALA A 59 -3.45 -6.36 5.50
CA ALA A 59 -4.13 -7.11 6.56
C ALA A 59 -5.26 -7.99 6.00
N LEU A 60 -6.08 -7.44 5.09
CA LEU A 60 -7.14 -8.19 4.42
C LEU A 60 -6.60 -9.33 3.54
N LEU A 61 -5.53 -9.09 2.79
CA LEU A 61 -4.88 -10.11 1.96
C LEU A 61 -4.33 -11.25 2.82
N LYS A 62 -3.70 -10.94 3.97
CA LYS A 62 -3.25 -11.96 4.93
C LYS A 62 -4.40 -12.81 5.47
N LEU A 63 -5.54 -12.19 5.78
CA LEU A 63 -6.74 -12.92 6.21
C LEU A 63 -7.27 -13.84 5.09
N LEU A 64 -7.29 -13.37 3.84
CA LEU A 64 -7.70 -14.17 2.69
C LEU A 64 -6.77 -15.38 2.46
N MET A 65 -5.45 -15.18 2.56
CA MET A 65 -4.47 -16.26 2.46
C MET A 65 -4.62 -17.28 3.59
N GLY A 66 -4.84 -16.83 4.83
CA GLY A 66 -5.07 -17.71 5.97
C GLY A 66 -6.35 -18.54 5.84
N LYS A 67 -7.43 -17.94 5.32
CA LYS A 67 -8.69 -18.64 5.05
C LYS A 67 -8.55 -19.65 3.89
N ALA A 68 -7.83 -19.30 2.83
CA ALA A 68 -7.55 -20.22 1.73
C ALA A 68 -6.76 -21.46 2.20
N GLY A 69 -5.81 -21.30 3.13
CA GLY A 69 -5.07 -22.41 3.74
C GLY A 69 -5.92 -23.36 4.58
N GLN A 70 -7.00 -22.88 5.22
CA GLN A 70 -7.91 -23.72 6.00
C GLN A 70 -8.90 -24.53 5.14
N VAL A 71 -9.31 -24.00 3.98
CA VAL A 71 -10.27 -24.67 3.09
C VAL A 71 -9.63 -25.83 2.31
N GLY A 72 -8.30 -25.82 2.12
CA GLY A 72 -7.56 -26.91 1.45
C GLY A 72 -7.22 -28.12 2.33
N HIS A 73 -7.70 -28.17 3.58
CA HIS A 73 -7.43 -29.25 4.55
C HIS A 73 -8.70 -29.93 5.10
N ALA A 74 -9.85 -29.73 4.44
CA ALA A 74 -11.13 -30.34 4.78
C ALA A 74 -11.52 -31.43 3.78
#